data_AF-A0A3A9HXD9-F1
#
_entry.id   AF-A0A3A9HXD9-F1
#
_cell.length_a   1.000
_cell.length_b   1.000
_cell.length_c   1.000
_cell.angle_alpha   90.00
_cell.angle_beta   90.00
_cell.angle_gamma   90.00
#
_symmetry.space_group_name_H-M   'P 1'
#
loop_
_entity.id
_entity.type
_entity.pdbx_description
1 polymer ?
#
loop_
_entity_poly.entity_id
_entity_poly.type
_entity_poly.pdbx_seq_one_letter_code
_entity_poly.pdbx_strand_id
1 'polypeptide(L)'
;MSGTAKPMSIKLDSDTQTRIKLLAAARDRSPHWMMREAITQYVEREERKEAFRRDTLDAWQEFQETGLHVSLEEADQWLAGWGTETEGGVPACHK
;
A
#
# COMPACT_ATOMS: atom_id res chain seq x y z
N MET A 1 9.31 -17.70 -9.29
CA MET A 1 10.74 -18.06 -9.25
C MET A 1 11.19 -17.94 -7.81
N SER A 2 11.58 -19.04 -7.14
CA SER A 2 12.03 -18.98 -5.75
C SER A 2 13.44 -18.40 -5.73
N GLY A 3 13.55 -17.10 -5.42
CA GLY A 3 14.85 -16.47 -5.17
C GLY A 3 15.51 -17.09 -3.95
N THR A 4 16.80 -17.41 -4.04
CA THR A 4 17.58 -17.92 -2.92
C THR A 4 17.66 -16.86 -1.82
N ALA A 5 17.23 -17.20 -0.61
CA ALA A 5 17.32 -16.29 0.53
C ALA A 5 18.79 -16.12 0.95
N LYS A 6 19.31 -14.89 0.86
CA LYS A 6 20.66 -14.55 1.30
C LYS A 6 20.61 -14.00 2.73
N PRO A 7 21.42 -14.51 3.67
CA PRO A 7 21.45 -13.96 5.03
C PRO A 7 21.99 -12.52 5.01
N MET A 8 21.36 -11.65 5.77
CA MET A 8 21.80 -10.27 6.01
C MET A 8 21.86 -10.01 7.52
N SER A 9 22.89 -9.30 7.95
CA SER A 9 23.02 -8.87 9.35
C SER A 9 22.39 -7.49 9.52
N ILE A 10 21.52 -7.36 10.53
CA ILE A 10 20.82 -6.11 10.86
C ILE A 10 21.23 -5.73 12.27
N LYS A 11 21.62 -4.46 12.46
CA LYS A 11 21.90 -3.93 13.79
C LYS A 11 20.59 -3.52 14.45
N LEU A 12 20.35 -4.05 15.64
CA LEU A 12 19.23 -3.69 16.50
C LEU A 12 19.80 -3.28 17.86
N ASP A 13 19.22 -2.25 18.45
CA ASP A 13 19.50 -1.92 19.84
C ASP A 13 18.91 -2.99 20.78
N SER A 14 19.40 -3.02 22.02
CA SER A 14 19.03 -4.04 23.01
C SER A 14 17.57 -3.96 23.44
N ASP A 15 16.96 -2.78 23.46
CA ASP A 15 15.54 -2.60 23.79
C ASP A 15 14.67 -3.23 22.70
N THR A 16 14.90 -2.86 21.44
CA THR A 16 14.20 -3.43 20.28
C THR A 16 14.33 -4.94 20.23
N GLN A 17 15.54 -5.47 20.44
CA GLN A 17 15.77 -6.92 20.45
C GLN A 17 14.97 -7.63 21.56
N THR A 18 14.88 -7.01 22.74
CA THR A 18 14.10 -7.55 23.87
C THR A 18 12.60 -7.54 23.56
N ARG A 19 12.09 -6.43 23.01
CA ARG A 19 10.68 -6.29 22.62
C ARG A 19 10.27 -7.30 21.54
N ILE A 20 11.13 -7.55 20.56
CA ILE A 20 10.90 -8.58 19.54
C ILE A 20 10.79 -9.97 20.16
N LYS A 21 11.69 -10.33 21.09
CA LYS A 21 11.66 -11.63 21.77
C LYS A 21 10.37 -11.83 22.57
N LEU A 22 9.95 -10.83 23.32
CA LEU A 22 8.70 -10.86 24.09
C LEU A 22 7.48 -10.99 23.18
N LEU A 23 7.43 -10.21 22.10
CA LEU A 23 6.33 -10.28 21.13
C LEU A 23 6.28 -11.62 20.40
N ALA A 24 7.44 -12.18 20.06
CA ALA A 24 7.55 -13.48 19.42
C ALA A 24 7.03 -14.60 20.35
N ALA A 25 7.42 -14.58 21.64
CA ALA A 25 6.92 -15.52 22.64
C ALA A 25 5.39 -15.40 22.83
N ALA A 26 4.87 -14.18 22.94
CA ALA A 26 3.43 -13.94 23.09
C ALA A 26 2.59 -14.42 21.89
N ARG A 27 3.20 -14.51 20.69
CA ARG A 27 2.54 -14.95 19.45
C ARG A 27 2.87 -16.39 19.04
N ASP A 28 3.60 -17.14 19.86
CA ASP A 28 4.12 -18.48 19.56
C ASP A 28 4.87 -18.54 18.21
N ARG A 29 5.80 -17.58 18.02
CA ARG A 29 6.64 -17.47 16.82
C ARG A 29 8.10 -17.28 17.21
N SER A 30 9.01 -17.54 16.27
CA SER A 30 10.42 -17.25 16.48
C SER A 30 10.73 -15.75 16.32
N PRO A 31 11.71 -15.20 17.06
CA PRO A 31 12.17 -13.82 16.85
C PRO A 31 12.59 -13.55 15.40
N HIS A 32 13.20 -14.53 14.73
CA HIS A 32 13.57 -14.43 13.32
C HIS A 32 12.35 -14.29 12.40
N TRP A 33 11.30 -15.09 12.63
CA TRP A 33 10.05 -14.94 11.89
C TRP A 33 9.44 -13.54 12.10
N MET A 34 9.44 -13.04 13.34
CA MET A 34 8.92 -11.70 13.66
C MET A 34 9.68 -10.60 12.92
N MET A 35 11.02 -10.68 12.88
CA MET A 35 11.85 -9.70 12.15
C MET A 35 11.55 -9.72 10.66
N ARG A 36 11.47 -10.91 10.04
CA ARG A 36 11.15 -11.03 8.62
C ARG A 36 9.77 -10.45 8.30
N GLU A 37 8.78 -10.81 9.10
CA GLU A 37 7.41 -10.32 8.95
C GLU A 37 7.35 -8.79 9.05
N ALA A 38 8.03 -8.20 10.05
CA ALA A 38 8.08 -6.75 10.20
C ALA A 38 8.72 -6.04 9.00
N ILE A 39 9.80 -6.62 8.43
CA ILE A 39 10.46 -6.08 7.24
C ILE A 39 9.54 -6.20 6.02
N THR A 40 8.90 -7.35 5.81
CA THR A 40 7.94 -7.56 4.71
C THR A 40 6.80 -6.54 4.77
N GLN A 41 6.14 -6.40 5.92
CA GLN A 41 5.05 -5.43 6.09
C GLN A 41 5.48 -3.97 5.90
N TYR A 42 6.73 -3.64 6.25
CA TYR A 42 7.29 -2.31 5.97
C TYR A 42 7.46 -2.10 4.47
N VAL A 43 8.15 -3.03 3.79
CA VAL A 43 8.42 -2.94 2.35
C VAL A 43 7.11 -2.84 1.56
N GLU A 44 6.15 -3.73 1.80
CA GLU A 44 4.86 -3.74 1.09
C GLU A 44 4.06 -2.43 1.30
N ARG A 45 4.22 -1.78 2.45
CA ARG A 45 3.58 -0.48 2.71
C ARG A 45 4.29 0.65 1.97
N GLU A 46 5.62 0.64 1.91
CA GLU A 46 6.36 1.65 1.16
C GLU A 46 6.15 1.49 -0.35
N GLU A 47 6.10 0.27 -0.87
CA GLU A 47 5.78 0.00 -2.28
C GLU A 47 4.38 0.51 -2.64
N ARG A 48 3.38 0.27 -1.79
CA ARG A 48 2.02 0.81 -2.02
C ARG A 48 1.96 2.33 -2.00
N LYS A 49 2.73 2.98 -1.12
CA LYS A 49 2.81 4.46 -1.08
C LYS A 49 3.45 5.00 -2.35
N GLU A 50 4.53 4.37 -2.82
CA GLU A 50 5.22 4.82 -4.03
C GLU A 50 4.36 4.57 -5.28
N ALA A 51 3.65 3.44 -5.35
CA ALA A 51 2.69 3.19 -6.42
C ALA A 51 1.61 4.28 -6.45
N PHE A 52 0.96 4.55 -5.30
CA PHE A 52 -0.05 5.60 -5.20
C PHE A 52 0.49 6.99 -5.58
N ARG A 53 1.72 7.31 -5.15
CA ARG A 53 2.40 8.56 -5.52
C ARG A 53 2.61 8.64 -7.02
N ARG A 54 3.10 7.57 -7.65
CA ARG A 54 3.33 7.50 -9.10
C ARG A 54 2.02 7.70 -9.84
N ASP A 55 0.98 6.94 -9.51
CA ASP A 55 -0.33 7.01 -10.14
C ASP A 55 -0.92 8.43 -10.03
N THR A 56 -0.75 9.09 -8.88
CA THR A 56 -1.22 10.47 -8.67
C THR A 56 -0.48 11.47 -9.56
N LEU A 57 0.85 11.33 -9.70
CA LEU A 57 1.65 12.20 -10.55
C LEU A 57 1.33 12.00 -12.03
N ASP A 58 1.13 10.75 -12.44
CA ASP A 58 0.79 10.39 -13.82
C ASP A 58 -0.60 10.95 -14.18
N ALA A 59 -1.60 10.78 -13.29
CA ALA A 59 -2.93 11.37 -13.47
C ALA A 59 -2.91 12.91 -13.50
N TRP A 60 -2.07 13.54 -12.65
CA TRP A 60 -1.90 14.99 -12.68
C TRP A 60 -1.29 15.47 -13.99
N GLN A 61 -0.26 14.77 -14.49
CA GLN A 61 0.35 15.10 -15.78
C GLN A 61 -0.65 14.94 -16.93
N GLU A 62 -1.42 13.85 -16.96
CA GLU A 62 -2.47 13.63 -17.96
C GLU A 62 -3.50 14.76 -17.96
N PHE A 63 -3.96 15.20 -16.79
CA PHE A 63 -4.88 16.33 -16.67
C PHE A 63 -4.25 17.63 -17.19
N GLN A 64 -2.99 17.91 -16.85
CA GLN A 64 -2.28 19.10 -17.34
C GLN A 64 -2.14 19.11 -18.87
N GLU A 65 -1.94 17.95 -19.49
CA GLU A 65 -1.76 17.81 -20.94
C GLU A 65 -3.10 17.82 -21.71
N THR A 66 -4.12 17.17 -21.18
CA THR A 66 -5.38 16.90 -21.90
C THR A 66 -6.55 17.78 -21.47
N GLY A 67 -6.52 18.28 -20.22
CA GLY A 67 -7.65 18.90 -19.54
C GLY A 67 -8.79 17.93 -19.16
N LEU A 68 -8.63 16.63 -19.44
CA LEU A 68 -9.67 15.64 -19.19
C LEU A 68 -9.78 15.34 -17.70
N HIS A 69 -10.98 15.46 -17.15
CA HIS A 69 -11.30 15.22 -15.75
C HIS A 69 -12.74 14.71 -15.59
N VAL A 70 -13.04 14.22 -14.40
CA VAL A 70 -14.41 13.98 -13.94
C VAL A 70 -14.73 15.07 -12.91
N SER A 71 -15.91 15.64 -12.97
CA SER A 71 -16.35 16.63 -12.00
C SER A 71 -16.63 15.99 -10.63
N LEU A 72 -16.59 16.79 -9.57
CA LEU A 72 -16.94 16.30 -8.23
C LEU A 72 -18.36 15.72 -8.19
N GLU A 73 -19.31 16.34 -8.89
CA GLU A 73 -20.72 15.91 -8.90
C GLU A 73 -20.91 14.54 -9.55
N GLU A 74 -20.24 14.28 -10.68
CA GLU A 74 -20.29 12.96 -11.32
C GLU A 74 -19.61 11.89 -10.47
N ALA A 75 -18.48 12.24 -9.82
CA ALA A 75 -17.80 11.32 -8.92
C ALA A 75 -18.68 10.97 -7.72
N ASP A 76 -19.32 11.96 -7.08
CA ASP A 76 -20.24 11.76 -5.96
C ASP A 76 -21.45 10.91 -6.37
N GLN A 77 -22.04 11.18 -7.54
CA GLN A 77 -23.17 10.41 -8.05
C GLN A 77 -22.78 8.95 -8.34
N TRP A 78 -21.58 8.73 -8.88
CA TRP A 78 -21.07 7.38 -9.13
C TRP A 78 -20.82 6.63 -7.82
N LEU A 79 -20.16 7.25 -6.85
CA LEU A 79 -19.87 6.67 -5.53
C LEU A 79 -21.14 6.36 -4.74
N ALA A 80 -22.20 7.16 -4.88
CA ALA A 80 -23.49 6.92 -4.23
C ALA A 80 -24.15 5.61 -4.70
N GLY A 81 -23.79 5.10 -5.88
CA GLY A 81 -24.29 3.83 -6.40
C GLY A 81 -23.54 2.59 -5.89
N TRP A 82 -22.36 2.74 -5.29
CA TRP A 82 -21.52 1.58 -4.91
C TRP A 82 -22.17 0.69 -3.85
N GLY A 83 -22.15 -0.62 -4.07
CA GLY A 83 -22.76 -1.60 -3.18
C GLY A 83 -24.29 -1.63 -3.22
N THR A 84 -24.89 -1.04 -4.26
CA THR A 84 -26.34 -1.02 -4.50
C THR A 84 -26.70 -1.67 -5.83
N GLU A 85 -27.99 -1.88 -6.09
CA GLU A 85 -28.48 -2.37 -7.39
C GLU A 85 -28.25 -1.39 -8.56
N THR A 86 -27.95 -0.12 -8.25
CA THR A 86 -27.71 0.94 -9.24
C THR A 86 -26.23 1.27 -9.42
N GLU A 87 -25.34 0.38 -8.98
CA GLU A 87 -23.90 0.55 -9.18
C GLU A 87 -23.57 0.65 -10.68
N GLY A 88 -23.09 1.82 -11.10
CA GLY A 88 -22.76 2.13 -12.49
C GLY A 88 -21.27 1.99 -12.80
N GLY A 89 -20.93 2.04 -14.09
CA GLY A 89 -19.54 2.11 -14.54
C GLY A 89 -18.86 3.42 -14.15
N VAL A 90 -17.53 3.41 -14.14
CA VAL A 90 -16.70 4.60 -13.89
C VAL A 90 -17.08 5.72 -14.89
N PRO A 91 -17.32 6.96 -14.45
CA PRO A 91 -17.60 8.08 -15.34
C PRO A 91 -16.40 8.37 -16.26
N ALA A 92 -16.67 8.72 -17.52
CA ALA A 92 -15.62 9.02 -18.48
C ALA A 92 -15.08 10.45 -18.27
N CYS A 93 -13.75 10.61 -18.35
CA CYS A 93 -13.13 11.94 -18.29
C CYS A 93 -13.51 12.80 -19.50
N HIS A 94 -13.77 14.08 -19.27
CA HIS A 94 -14.12 15.08 -20.28
C HIS A 94 -13.47 16.44 -19.96
N LYS A 95 -13.55 17.41 -20.88
CA LYS A 95 -12.95 18.75 -20.71
C LYS A 95 -13.88 19.72 -20.00
#